data_AF-Q0KA82-F1
#
_entry.id   AF-Q0KA82-F1
#
_cell.length_a   1.000
_cell.length_b   1.000
_cell.length_c   1.000
_cell.angle_alpha   90.00
_cell.angle_beta   90.00
_cell.angle_gamma   90.00
#
_symmetry.space_group_name_H-M   'P 1'
#
loop_
_entity.id
_entity.type
_entity.pdbx_description
1 polymer ?
#
loop_
_entity_poly.entity_id
_entity_poly.type
_entity_poly.pdbx_seq_one_letter_code
_entity_poly.pdbx_strand_id
1 'polypeptide(L)'
;MSDDHHIGHAQRLAAISADIPLGAHLKTDRRGYVHHGIYVGNGEVVHYVGFKGFLRCGPVEKTTLAGFAGGYGFRVEPATQARYVEAEIVRRATARLGEDDYRLLTNNCEHFCIWCLSGESRSEQVEALLSHPWRALLAIVGVLCSAAGILGQDLADVTA
;
A
#
# COMPACT_ATOMS: atom_id res chain seq x y z
N MET A 1 -41.29 -7.16 -9.43
CA MET A 1 -40.39 -8.08 -8.71
C MET A 1 -39.12 -8.14 -9.53
N SER A 2 -38.16 -7.27 -9.20
CA SER A 2 -36.98 -7.01 -10.04
C SER A 2 -35.74 -7.08 -9.15
N ASP A 3 -35.22 -8.30 -8.99
CA ASP A 3 -33.97 -8.61 -8.29
C ASP A 3 -32.96 -9.13 -9.33
N ASP A 4 -32.34 -8.24 -10.11
CA ASP A 4 -31.46 -8.69 -11.21
C ASP A 4 -30.14 -7.93 -11.41
N HIS A 5 -29.70 -7.04 -10.50
CA HIS A 5 -28.50 -6.23 -10.76
C HIS A 5 -27.39 -6.20 -9.70
N HIS A 6 -27.41 -7.08 -8.70
CA HIS A 6 -26.30 -7.18 -7.73
C HIS A 6 -25.28 -8.32 -7.96
N ILE A 7 -25.46 -9.14 -9.00
CA ILE A 7 -24.65 -10.36 -9.24
C ILE A 7 -23.29 -10.08 -9.96
N GLY A 8 -23.11 -8.93 -10.63
CA GLY A 8 -21.96 -8.73 -11.54
C GLY A 8 -20.60 -8.39 -10.91
N HIS A 9 -20.56 -7.80 -9.72
CA HIS A 9 -19.31 -7.27 -9.15
C HIS A 9 -18.63 -8.27 -8.19
N ALA A 10 -19.40 -8.86 -7.27
CA ALA A 10 -18.88 -9.77 -6.27
C ALA A 10 -18.30 -11.06 -6.88
N GLN A 11 -18.98 -11.62 -7.88
CA GLN A 11 -18.56 -12.86 -8.56
C GLN A 11 -17.31 -12.64 -9.41
N ARG A 12 -17.15 -11.43 -9.98
CA ARG A 12 -15.95 -11.01 -10.72
C ARG A 12 -14.75 -10.80 -9.80
N LEU A 13 -14.96 -10.21 -8.62
CA LEU A 13 -13.90 -10.09 -7.61
C LEU A 13 -13.49 -11.46 -7.06
N ALA A 14 -14.44 -12.37 -6.85
CA ALA A 14 -14.16 -13.74 -6.44
C ALA A 14 -13.30 -14.48 -7.49
N ALA A 15 -13.65 -14.37 -8.78
CA ALA A 15 -12.86 -14.94 -9.86
C ALA A 15 -11.43 -14.33 -9.94
N ILE A 16 -11.31 -13.00 -9.86
CA ILE A 16 -10.00 -12.33 -9.81
C ILE A 16 -9.18 -12.79 -8.61
N SER A 17 -9.82 -12.97 -7.44
CA SER A 17 -9.12 -13.40 -6.22
C SER A 17 -8.64 -14.85 -6.24
N ALA A 18 -9.27 -15.70 -7.07
CA ALA A 18 -8.91 -17.11 -7.20
C ALA A 18 -7.57 -17.31 -7.94
N ASP A 19 -7.21 -16.37 -8.82
CA ASP A 19 -6.00 -16.45 -9.64
C ASP A 19 -4.79 -15.74 -9.02
N ILE A 20 -4.95 -15.12 -7.85
CA ILE A 20 -3.85 -14.43 -7.15
C ILE A 20 -3.14 -15.44 -6.22
N PRO A 21 -1.83 -15.69 -6.41
CA PRO A 21 -1.07 -16.58 -5.52
C PRO A 21 -1.06 -16.08 -4.07
N LEU A 22 -1.09 -16.99 -3.10
CA LEU A 22 -0.93 -16.62 -1.69
C LEU A 22 0.43 -15.97 -1.47
N GLY A 23 0.48 -14.95 -0.62
CA GLY A 23 1.71 -14.18 -0.38
C GLY A 23 2.09 -13.25 -1.53
N ALA A 24 1.28 -13.14 -2.60
CA ALA A 24 1.57 -12.24 -3.71
C ALA A 24 1.71 -10.79 -3.24
N HIS A 25 2.74 -10.12 -3.73
CA HIS A 25 2.93 -8.69 -3.54
C HIS A 25 2.06 -7.93 -4.52
N LEU A 26 1.11 -7.15 -3.98
CA LEU A 26 0.23 -6.30 -4.74
C LEU A 26 0.69 -4.85 -4.68
N LYS A 27 0.60 -4.17 -5.82
CA LYS A 27 0.81 -2.72 -5.93
C LYS A 27 -0.44 -2.05 -6.48
N THR A 28 -0.75 -0.87 -5.97
CA THR A 28 -1.79 -0.01 -6.54
C THR A 28 -1.25 1.41 -6.68
N ASP A 29 -1.36 1.96 -7.88
CA ASP A 29 -0.87 3.31 -8.19
C ASP A 29 -1.92 4.33 -7.68
N ARG A 30 -1.53 5.14 -6.70
CA ARG A 30 -2.34 6.21 -6.10
C ARG A 30 -1.90 7.56 -6.63
N ARG A 31 -2.69 8.60 -6.35
CA ARG A 31 -2.30 9.98 -6.67
C ARG A 31 -1.07 10.36 -5.85
N GLY A 32 0.11 10.34 -6.48
CA GLY A 32 1.37 10.79 -5.90
C GLY A 32 2.20 9.73 -5.17
N TYR A 33 1.76 8.47 -5.10
CA TYR A 33 2.54 7.38 -4.51
C TYR A 33 2.06 6.00 -4.98
N VAL A 34 2.86 4.96 -4.75
CA VAL A 34 2.46 3.56 -4.96
C VAL A 34 2.17 2.94 -3.60
N HIS A 35 1.04 2.26 -3.46
CA HIS A 35 0.66 1.58 -2.24
C HIS A 35 0.85 0.07 -2.37
N HIS A 36 1.41 -0.55 -1.34
CA HIS A 36 1.89 -1.94 -1.36
C HIS A 36 1.11 -2.78 -0.35
N GLY A 37 0.83 -4.04 -0.69
CA GLY A 37 0.17 -5.01 0.20
C GLY A 37 0.53 -6.45 -0.14
N ILE A 38 0.27 -7.37 0.80
CA ILE A 38 0.46 -8.82 0.64
C ILE A 38 -0.91 -9.49 0.59
N TYR A 39 -1.18 -10.23 -0.48
CA TYR A 39 -2.39 -11.05 -0.57
C TYR A 39 -2.29 -12.23 0.40
N VAL A 40 -3.32 -12.41 1.24
CA VAL A 40 -3.35 -13.47 2.26
C VAL A 40 -4.47 -14.50 2.04
N GLY A 41 -5.11 -14.46 0.87
CA GLY A 41 -6.21 -15.36 0.50
C GLY A 41 -7.58 -14.78 0.78
N ASN A 42 -8.63 -15.47 0.30
CA ASN A 42 -10.04 -15.12 0.54
C ASN A 42 -10.42 -13.68 0.14
N GLY A 43 -9.74 -13.12 -0.87
CA GLY A 43 -9.97 -11.73 -1.27
C GLY A 43 -9.44 -10.70 -0.25
N GLU A 44 -8.57 -11.11 0.66
CA GLU A 44 -7.99 -10.26 1.71
C GLU A 44 -6.54 -9.89 1.43
N VAL A 45 -6.18 -8.68 1.83
CA VAL A 45 -4.83 -8.10 1.70
C VAL A 45 -4.41 -7.56 3.05
N VAL A 46 -3.20 -7.90 3.49
CA VAL A 46 -2.56 -7.23 4.63
C VAL A 46 -1.63 -6.15 4.10
N HIS A 47 -1.74 -4.95 4.66
CA HIS A 47 -0.89 -3.83 4.28
C HIS A 47 -0.62 -2.92 5.46
N TYR A 48 0.53 -2.26 5.44
CA TYR A 48 0.74 -1.11 6.30
C TYR A 48 -0.10 0.05 5.79
N VAL A 49 -0.98 0.61 6.62
CA VAL A 49 -1.82 1.74 6.20
C VAL A 49 -0.95 2.96 5.90
N GLY A 50 -0.82 3.25 4.60
CA GLY A 50 -0.20 4.47 4.12
C GLY A 50 -1.05 5.71 4.39
N PHE A 51 -0.71 6.81 3.72
CA PHE A 51 -1.34 8.12 3.90
C PHE A 51 -2.87 8.07 3.72
N LYS A 52 -3.63 8.25 4.82
CA LYS A 52 -5.07 8.59 4.80
C LYS A 52 -5.18 10.11 5.04
N GLY A 53 -5.28 10.90 3.97
CA GLY A 53 -5.35 12.38 4.06
C GLY A 53 -4.01 13.02 4.44
N PHE A 54 -3.98 14.24 5.01
CA PHE A 54 -2.74 15.03 5.10
C PHE A 54 -1.66 14.56 6.08
N LEU A 55 -1.98 13.78 7.11
CA LEU A 55 -1.01 13.47 8.17
C LEU A 55 -1.25 12.14 8.91
N ARG A 56 -2.19 11.28 8.47
CA ARG A 56 -2.51 10.04 9.21
C ARG A 56 -2.00 8.81 8.48
N CYS A 57 -0.89 8.28 8.96
CA CYS A 57 -0.52 6.89 8.74
C CYS A 57 -1.26 6.05 9.78
N GLY A 58 -1.51 4.78 9.48
CA GLY A 58 -2.17 3.87 10.41
C GLY A 58 -1.40 2.56 10.54
N PRO A 59 -1.91 1.63 11.35
CA PRO A 59 -1.22 0.38 11.62
C PRO A 59 -1.17 -0.54 10.40
N VAL A 60 -0.45 -1.64 10.51
CA VAL A 60 -0.63 -2.80 9.63
C VAL A 60 -2.04 -3.35 9.84
N GLU A 61 -2.88 -3.29 8.81
CA GLU A 61 -4.25 -3.74 8.85
C GLU A 61 -4.53 -4.76 7.76
N LYS A 62 -5.63 -5.50 7.95
CA LYS A 62 -6.19 -6.37 6.92
C LYS A 62 -7.37 -5.67 6.28
N THR A 63 -7.46 -5.73 4.96
CA THR A 63 -8.55 -5.16 4.18
C THR A 63 -8.96 -6.09 3.04
N THR A 64 -10.07 -5.79 2.38
CA THR A 64 -10.50 -6.51 1.16
C THR A 64 -9.68 -6.08 -0.05
N LEU A 65 -9.61 -6.89 -1.10
CA LEU A 65 -9.02 -6.51 -2.39
C LEU A 65 -9.64 -5.22 -2.94
N ALA A 66 -10.95 -5.04 -2.80
CA ALA A 66 -11.64 -3.81 -3.22
C ALA A 66 -11.20 -2.60 -2.39
N GLY A 67 -11.10 -2.75 -1.07
CA GLY A 67 -10.59 -1.72 -0.17
C GLY A 67 -9.13 -1.36 -0.48
N PHE A 68 -8.29 -2.37 -0.69
CA PHE A 68 -6.91 -2.21 -1.11
C PHE A 68 -6.80 -1.54 -2.48
N ALA A 69 -7.67 -1.86 -3.44
CA ALA A 69 -7.69 -1.26 -4.76
C ALA A 69 -8.14 0.20 -4.73
N GLY A 70 -9.03 0.57 -3.79
CA GLY A 70 -9.46 1.96 -3.57
C GLY A 70 -10.02 2.66 -4.81
N GLY A 71 -10.54 1.91 -5.78
CA GLY A 71 -11.01 2.44 -7.07
C GLY A 71 -9.93 2.63 -8.15
N TYR A 72 -8.65 2.42 -7.85
CA TYR A 72 -7.54 2.57 -8.81
C TYR A 72 -7.08 1.24 -9.42
N GLY A 73 -7.67 0.11 -9.01
CA GLY A 73 -7.22 -1.23 -9.39
C GLY A 73 -5.95 -1.64 -8.65
N PHE A 74 -5.35 -2.77 -9.03
CA PHE A 74 -4.08 -3.24 -8.51
C PHE A 74 -3.38 -4.14 -9.55
N ARG A 75 -2.08 -4.36 -9.35
CA ARG A 75 -1.26 -5.30 -10.12
C ARG A 75 -0.52 -6.23 -9.17
N VAL A 76 -0.28 -7.46 -9.64
CA VAL A 76 0.59 -8.43 -8.97
C VAL A 76 2.02 -8.16 -9.41
N GLU A 77 2.91 -7.89 -8.46
CA GLU A 77 4.33 -7.73 -8.72
C GLU A 77 4.98 -9.12 -8.90
N PRO A 78 5.88 -9.29 -9.89
CA PRO A 78 6.68 -10.51 -10.01
C PRO A 78 7.45 -10.80 -8.71
N ALA A 79 7.44 -12.06 -8.26
CA ALA A 79 8.05 -12.49 -7.00
C ALA A 79 9.59 -12.57 -7.03
N THR A 80 10.26 -11.69 -7.77
CA THR A 80 11.74 -11.70 -7.94
C THR A 80 12.50 -11.49 -6.64
N GLN A 81 11.89 -10.82 -5.66
CA GLN A 81 12.45 -10.57 -4.34
C GLN A 81 12.05 -11.61 -3.29
N ALA A 82 11.18 -12.58 -3.62
CA ALA A 82 10.70 -13.56 -2.67
C ALA A 82 11.80 -14.58 -2.33
N ARG A 83 12.18 -14.64 -1.05
CA ARG A 83 13.07 -15.69 -0.49
C ARG A 83 12.32 -16.71 0.36
N TYR A 84 11.08 -16.38 0.72
CA TYR A 84 10.20 -17.25 1.49
C TYR A 84 9.11 -17.84 0.60
N VAL A 85 8.64 -19.02 0.98
CA VAL A 85 7.45 -19.64 0.37
C VAL A 85 6.18 -18.89 0.77
N GLU A 86 5.14 -19.03 -0.04
CA GLU A 86 3.84 -18.34 0.12
C GLU A 86 3.29 -18.39 1.54
N ALA A 87 3.28 -19.57 2.16
CA ALA A 87 2.77 -19.77 3.52
C ALA A 87 3.55 -18.96 4.57
N GLU A 88 4.88 -18.86 4.41
CA GLU A 88 5.73 -18.09 5.32
C GLU A 88 5.53 -16.58 5.10
N ILE A 89 5.39 -16.13 3.85
CA ILE A 89 5.08 -14.73 3.54
C ILE A 89 3.77 -14.32 4.21
N VAL A 90 2.71 -15.13 4.08
CA VAL A 90 1.41 -14.88 4.72
C VAL A 90 1.52 -14.87 6.24
N ARG A 91 2.27 -15.83 6.82
CA ARG A 91 2.50 -15.88 8.27
C ARG A 91 3.19 -14.60 8.76
N ARG A 92 4.22 -14.13 8.05
CA ARG A 92 4.98 -12.91 8.36
C ARG A 92 4.11 -11.67 8.26
N ALA A 93 3.34 -11.53 7.19
CA ALA A 93 2.41 -10.40 7.01
C ALA A 93 1.39 -10.34 8.15
N THR A 94 0.80 -11.48 8.51
CA THR A 94 -0.19 -11.60 9.59
C THR A 94 0.42 -11.33 10.97
N ALA A 95 1.68 -11.73 11.20
CA ALA A 95 2.36 -11.54 12.48
C ALA A 95 2.59 -10.07 12.86
N ARG A 96 2.53 -9.14 11.91
CA ARG A 96 2.69 -7.70 12.14
C ARG A 96 1.37 -6.94 12.19
N LEU A 97 0.21 -7.60 12.10
CA LEU A 97 -1.09 -6.94 12.24
C LEU A 97 -1.15 -6.13 13.53
N GLY A 98 -1.60 -4.88 13.43
CA GLY A 98 -1.68 -3.93 14.52
C GLY A 98 -0.38 -3.16 14.81
N GLU A 99 0.74 -3.45 14.15
CA GLU A 99 1.94 -2.63 14.29
C GLU A 99 1.68 -1.20 13.79
N ASP A 100 1.99 -0.20 14.62
CA ASP A 100 1.73 1.23 14.37
C ASP A 100 2.98 2.10 14.57
N ASP A 101 4.10 1.67 13.99
CA ASP A 101 5.39 2.37 13.94
C ASP A 101 5.73 2.84 12.51
N TYR A 102 4.73 3.35 11.79
CA TYR A 102 4.90 3.73 10.38
C TYR A 102 5.88 4.89 10.24
N ARG A 103 6.88 4.73 9.38
CA ARG A 103 7.85 5.76 9.04
C ARG A 103 7.96 5.91 7.54
N LEU A 104 7.64 7.10 7.02
CA LEU A 104 7.55 7.39 5.57
C LEU A 104 8.75 6.86 4.76
N LEU A 105 9.96 6.98 5.28
CA LEU A 105 11.19 6.61 4.56
C LEU A 105 11.79 5.25 4.97
N THR A 106 11.37 4.66 6.09
CA THR A 106 12.10 3.54 6.72
C THR A 106 11.22 2.36 7.15
N ASN A 107 9.93 2.59 7.41
CA ASN A 107 8.97 1.56 7.83
C ASN A 107 7.60 1.89 7.20
N ASN A 108 7.54 1.87 5.87
CA ASN A 108 6.33 2.14 5.11
C ASN A 108 5.76 0.85 4.51
N CYS A 109 4.70 0.96 3.69
CA CYS A 109 4.05 -0.18 3.06
C CYS A 109 4.98 -1.01 2.15
N GLU A 110 5.93 -0.39 1.45
CA GLU A 110 6.90 -1.08 0.60
C GLU A 110 7.88 -1.91 1.44
N HIS A 111 8.44 -1.31 2.49
CA HIS A 111 9.36 -1.98 3.41
C HIS A 111 8.69 -3.16 4.10
N PHE A 112 7.44 -3.00 4.50
CA PHE A 112 6.64 -4.08 5.06
C PHE A 112 6.54 -5.27 4.09
N CYS A 113 6.19 -5.03 2.82
CA CYS A 113 6.10 -6.08 1.81
C CYS A 113 7.46 -6.75 1.55
N ILE A 114 8.53 -5.98 1.38
CA ILE A 114 9.88 -6.53 1.18
C ILE A 114 10.30 -7.40 2.38
N TRP A 115 10.07 -6.93 3.60
CA TRP A 115 10.34 -7.71 4.80
C TRP A 115 9.52 -9.01 4.86
N CYS A 116 8.26 -8.99 4.41
CA CYS A 116 7.45 -10.21 4.30
C CYS A 116 8.05 -11.19 3.29
N LEU A 117 8.54 -10.70 2.15
CA LEU A 117 9.06 -11.49 1.04
C LEU A 117 10.46 -12.07 1.30
N SER A 118 11.38 -11.28 1.86
CA SER A 118 12.81 -11.62 1.92
C SER A 118 13.41 -11.59 3.32
N GLY A 119 12.72 -10.96 4.28
CA GLY A 119 13.21 -10.76 5.65
C GLY A 119 14.24 -9.65 5.80
N GLU A 120 14.62 -9.01 4.70
CA GLU A 120 15.48 -7.84 4.72
C GLU A 120 14.61 -6.58 4.80
N SER A 121 14.72 -5.82 5.89
CA SER A 121 14.20 -4.45 5.97
C SER A 121 15.23 -3.48 5.39
N ARG A 122 15.66 -3.65 4.13
CA ARG A 122 16.57 -2.70 3.49
C ARG A 122 15.79 -1.66 2.71
N SER A 123 16.06 -0.40 3.03
CA SER A 123 15.44 0.75 2.39
C SER A 123 16.30 1.23 1.25
N GLU A 124 15.92 0.89 0.01
CA GLU A 124 16.57 1.46 -1.17
C GLU A 124 16.44 2.99 -1.21
N GLN A 125 15.35 3.54 -0.64
CA GLN A 125 15.13 4.98 -0.52
C GLN A 125 16.10 5.64 0.47
N VAL A 126 16.37 5.03 1.63
CA VAL A 126 17.36 5.55 2.60
C VAL A 126 18.78 5.34 2.10
N GLU A 127 19.09 4.21 1.46
CA GLU A 127 20.39 4.04 0.79
C GLU A 127 20.58 5.08 -0.33
N ALA A 128 19.53 5.37 -1.11
CA ALA A 128 19.55 6.43 -2.12
C ALA A 128 19.65 7.84 -1.52
N LEU A 129 19.00 8.11 -0.37
CA LEU A 129 19.05 9.39 0.33
C LEU A 129 20.42 9.65 0.95
N LEU A 130 21.00 8.62 1.58
CA LEU A 130 22.34 8.67 2.19
C LEU A 130 23.44 8.82 1.14
N SER A 131 23.24 8.25 -0.05
CA SER A 131 24.19 8.38 -1.16
C SER A 131 24.02 9.65 -2.00
N HIS A 132 22.85 10.31 -1.97
CA HIS A 132 22.55 11.44 -2.84
C HIS A 132 21.74 12.55 -2.12
N PRO A 133 22.40 13.56 -1.52
CA PRO A 133 21.75 14.58 -0.68
C PRO A 133 20.70 15.43 -1.42
N TRP A 134 20.81 15.56 -2.74
CA TRP A 134 19.83 16.27 -3.57
C TRP A 134 18.47 15.54 -3.63
N ARG A 135 18.44 14.21 -3.51
CA ARG A 135 17.19 13.43 -3.44
C ARG A 135 16.46 13.65 -2.11
N ALA A 136 17.21 13.87 -1.03
CA ALA A 136 16.66 14.29 0.26
C ALA A 136 15.92 15.62 0.13
N LEU A 137 16.56 16.60 -0.53
CA LEU A 137 15.98 17.91 -0.78
C LEU A 137 14.69 17.82 -1.60
N LEU A 138 14.67 17.04 -2.68
CA LEU A 138 13.47 16.87 -3.51
C LEU A 138 12.32 16.19 -2.77
N ALA A 139 12.59 15.19 -1.93
CA ALA A 139 11.56 14.56 -1.12
C ALA A 139 10.94 15.56 -0.11
N ILE A 140 11.77 16.38 0.53
CA ILE A 140 11.32 17.44 1.45
C ILE A 140 10.47 18.48 0.70
N VAL A 141 10.94 18.93 -0.47
CA VAL A 141 10.18 19.89 -1.31
C VAL A 141 8.85 19.28 -1.77
N GLY A 142 8.82 18.01 -2.16
CA GLY A 142 7.59 17.32 -2.56
C GLY A 142 6.55 17.24 -1.43
N VAL A 143 7.00 16.95 -0.20
CA VAL A 143 6.12 16.95 1.00
C VAL A 143 5.60 18.36 1.29
N LEU A 144 6.45 19.39 1.22
CA LEU A 144 6.06 20.78 1.47
C LEU A 144 5.12 21.33 0.40
N CYS A 145 5.36 21.06 -0.88
CA CYS A 145 4.48 21.45 -1.97
C CYS A 145 3.13 20.73 -1.89
N SER A 146 3.12 19.47 -1.47
CA SER A 146 1.88 18.74 -1.21
C SER A 146 1.11 19.41 -0.08
N ALA A 147 1.74 19.76 1.04
CA ALA A 147 1.05 20.48 2.13
C ALA A 147 0.51 21.86 1.71
N ALA A 148 1.27 22.61 0.92
CA ALA A 148 0.87 23.93 0.43
C ALA A 148 -0.30 23.89 -0.57
N GLY A 149 -0.37 22.86 -1.42
CA GLY A 149 -1.48 22.66 -2.36
C GLY A 149 -2.83 22.50 -1.67
N ILE A 150 -2.84 22.05 -0.41
CA ILE A 150 -4.07 21.82 0.36
C ILE A 150 -4.48 23.01 1.20
N LEU A 151 -3.52 23.72 1.78
CA LEU A 151 -3.78 25.04 2.35
C LEU A 151 -4.35 26.02 1.32
N GLY A 152 -3.98 25.87 0.04
CA GLY A 152 -4.52 26.67 -1.05
C GLY A 152 -5.97 26.35 -1.44
N GLN A 153 -6.44 25.11 -1.23
CA GLN A 153 -7.83 24.74 -1.52
C GLN A 153 -8.78 25.14 -0.38
N ASP A 154 -8.36 24.98 0.88
CA ASP A 154 -9.15 25.42 2.05
C ASP A 154 -9.37 26.95 2.08
N LEU A 155 -8.42 27.74 1.59
CA LEU A 155 -8.56 29.21 1.54
C LEU A 155 -9.54 29.68 0.46
N ALA A 156 -9.68 28.93 -0.64
CA ALA A 156 -10.58 29.28 -1.73
C ALA A 156 -12.05 29.00 -1.37
N ASP A 157 -12.32 27.89 -0.68
CA ASP A 157 -13.68 27.49 -0.26
C ASP A 157 -14.26 28.36 0.86
N VAL A 158 -13.44 29.11 1.61
CA VAL A 158 -13.92 30.06 2.64
C VAL A 158 -14.28 31.43 2.04
N THR A 159 -13.89 31.69 0.78
CA THR A 159 -14.07 32.99 0.12
C THR A 159 -15.08 33.01 -1.04
N ALA A 160 -15.75 31.87 -1.30
CA ALA A 160 -16.82 31.73 -2.29
C ALA A 160 -18.19 31.67 -1.60
#